data_AF-A0A3C1X561-F1
#
_entry.id   AF-A0A3C1X561-F1
#
_cell.length_a   1.000
_cell.length_b   1.000
_cell.length_c   1.000
_cell.angle_alpha   90.00
_cell.angle_beta   90.00
_cell.angle_gamma   90.00
#
_symmetry.space_group_name_H-M   'P 1'
#
loop_
_entity.id
_entity.type
_entity.pdbx_description
1 polymer ?
#
loop_
_entity_poly.entity_id
_entity_poly.type
_entity_poly.pdbx_seq_one_letter_code
_entity_poly.pdbx_strand_id
1 'polypeptide(L)'
;MSDAIASNPPSMTDPAQPMPTAPLRPARLWPAWLLCLMMLVAMVLTVTPSIANRPRFFLMMGAPFLLGLVFSLWVLLFSRLRWKERLLLAVAGLASPAIAGMLAVHEDALRTAMFIYGIPMAMFLTTTGLAAWNSSTLRARKTAVLILLGWLSFALVRNNGFIGDYRPELVWRWSPVHEQTLPPLPASTAVETAETSAATTSTAEQTPAEWPQYRGPAGDGTAFGGPDSLDWTAQKPEIIWQIDVGPAWSSFAFSHGRLLTQEQRGDAEYISCYSADSGQLLWSHADTARFVEVVSGAGPRSTPAVQGGRVFAVGGRGLFSCLSETDGKVLWQHDFVAEYDASIPMWGFSGSPIVVDNLVILFTGGAGDKGLAAFDSTSGALVWSLESAGMNYTTPRPLTLGGQRCLRS
;
A
#
# COMPACT_ATOMS: atom_id res chain seq x y z
N MET A 1 -86.82 -53.50 34.36
CA MET A 1 -86.40 -53.50 32.94
C MET A 1 -86.54 -52.07 32.46
N SER A 2 -85.59 -51.16 32.73
CA SER A 2 -84.26 -51.07 32.11
C SER A 2 -84.39 -51.12 30.59
N ASP A 3 -84.32 -49.96 29.93
CA ASP A 3 -83.09 -49.57 29.24
C ASP A 3 -83.14 -48.10 28.81
N ALA A 4 -82.21 -47.34 29.37
CA ALA A 4 -81.87 -45.99 28.97
C ALA A 4 -80.93 -46.08 27.77
N ILE A 5 -81.35 -45.54 26.61
CA ILE A 5 -80.45 -45.35 25.47
C ILE A 5 -79.99 -43.89 25.49
N ALA A 6 -78.71 -43.74 25.82
CA ALA A 6 -78.00 -42.49 25.97
C ALA A 6 -77.94 -41.68 24.66
N SER A 7 -78.34 -40.42 24.72
CA SER A 7 -78.04 -39.41 23.71
C SER A 7 -76.60 -38.91 23.89
N ASN A 8 -75.68 -39.32 23.02
CA ASN A 8 -74.33 -38.73 22.98
C ASN A 8 -74.40 -37.28 22.46
N PRO A 9 -73.72 -36.31 23.11
CA PRO A 9 -73.60 -34.95 22.59
C PRO A 9 -72.64 -34.90 21.39
N PRO A 10 -72.76 -33.90 20.49
CA PRO A 10 -71.88 -33.78 19.34
C PRO A 10 -70.44 -33.50 19.79
N SER A 11 -69.51 -34.33 19.33
CA SER A 11 -68.07 -34.18 19.57
C SER A 11 -67.54 -32.91 18.88
N MET A 12 -67.42 -31.81 19.62
CA MET A 12 -66.51 -30.72 19.26
C MET A 12 -65.09 -31.14 19.63
N THR A 13 -64.30 -31.52 18.64
CA THR A 13 -62.83 -31.36 18.55
C THR A 13 -62.36 -32.10 17.30
N ASP A 14 -62.50 -31.46 16.14
CA ASP A 14 -61.61 -31.79 15.02
C ASP A 14 -60.32 -30.98 15.26
N PRO A 15 -59.17 -31.60 15.56
CA PRO A 15 -57.93 -30.87 15.77
C PRO A 15 -57.63 -30.11 14.47
N ALA A 16 -57.51 -28.79 14.56
CA ALA A 16 -57.17 -27.93 13.43
C ALA A 16 -55.99 -28.54 12.66
N GLN A 17 -56.27 -29.08 11.47
CA GLN A 17 -55.26 -29.64 10.59
C GLN A 17 -54.18 -28.58 10.40
N PRO A 18 -52.90 -28.87 10.71
CA PRO A 18 -51.84 -27.88 10.55
C PRO A 18 -51.85 -27.42 9.10
N MET A 19 -52.02 -26.10 8.90
CA MET A 19 -52.11 -25.53 7.56
C MET A 19 -50.95 -26.05 6.69
N PRO A 20 -51.22 -26.52 5.45
CA PRO A 20 -50.18 -27.04 4.58
C PRO A 20 -49.08 -25.98 4.42
N THR A 21 -47.87 -26.30 4.87
CA THR A 21 -46.74 -25.39 4.69
C THR A 21 -46.53 -25.19 3.19
N ALA A 22 -46.65 -23.94 2.73
CA ALA A 22 -46.55 -23.63 1.30
C ALA A 22 -45.26 -24.22 0.68
N PRO A 23 -45.34 -24.85 -0.50
CA PRO A 23 -44.21 -25.57 -1.08
C PRO A 23 -42.99 -24.65 -1.29
N LEU A 24 -41.79 -25.18 -1.01
CA LEU A 24 -40.54 -24.46 -1.21
C LEU A 24 -40.31 -24.23 -2.71
N ARG A 25 -40.28 -22.95 -3.12
CA ARG A 25 -39.92 -22.58 -4.49
C ARG A 25 -38.39 -22.52 -4.61
N PRO A 26 -37.80 -23.16 -5.64
CA PRO A 26 -36.36 -23.09 -5.87
C PRO A 26 -35.94 -21.65 -6.21
N ALA A 27 -34.75 -21.26 -5.78
CA ALA A 27 -34.19 -19.96 -6.10
C ALA A 27 -33.88 -19.84 -7.60
N ARG A 28 -34.11 -18.67 -8.22
CA ARG A 28 -33.75 -18.42 -9.62
C ARG A 28 -32.27 -18.04 -9.71
N LEU A 29 -31.38 -19.03 -9.78
CA LEU A 29 -29.93 -18.84 -9.61
C LEU A 29 -29.15 -18.43 -10.86
N TRP A 30 -29.69 -18.59 -12.07
CA TRP A 30 -28.93 -18.25 -13.28
C TRP A 30 -28.44 -16.78 -13.32
N PRO A 31 -29.18 -15.75 -12.85
CA PRO A 31 -28.67 -14.38 -12.86
C PRO A 31 -27.50 -14.22 -11.88
N ALA A 32 -27.55 -14.92 -10.74
CA ALA A 32 -26.47 -14.91 -9.75
C ALA A 32 -25.19 -15.52 -10.32
N TRP A 33 -25.30 -16.65 -11.03
CA TRP A 33 -24.16 -17.26 -11.73
C TRP A 33 -23.58 -16.36 -12.82
N LEU A 34 -24.43 -15.68 -13.60
CA LEU A 34 -23.97 -14.71 -14.59
C LEU A 34 -23.20 -13.55 -13.95
N LEU A 35 -23.72 -13.00 -12.85
CA LEU A 35 -23.04 -11.91 -12.12
C LEU A 35 -21.72 -12.37 -11.49
N CYS A 36 -21.66 -13.60 -10.94
CA CYS A 36 -20.41 -14.19 -10.46
C CYS A 36 -19.40 -14.39 -11.59
N LEU A 37 -19.83 -14.81 -12.78
CA LEU A 37 -18.96 -14.94 -13.95
C LEU A 37 -18.43 -13.57 -14.41
N MET A 38 -19.30 -12.55 -14.49
CA MET A 38 -18.89 -11.19 -14.81
C MET A 38 -17.88 -10.64 -13.78
N MET A 39 -18.09 -10.93 -12.50
CA MET A 39 -17.16 -10.55 -11.43
C MET A 39 -15.81 -11.25 -11.60
N LEU A 40 -15.82 -12.55 -11.87
CA LEU A 40 -14.60 -13.32 -12.12
C LEU A 40 -13.81 -12.76 -13.31
N VAL A 41 -14.50 -12.45 -14.42
CA VAL A 41 -13.88 -11.81 -15.59
C VAL A 41 -13.26 -10.47 -15.19
N ALA A 42 -13.97 -9.62 -14.44
CA ALA A 42 -13.42 -8.35 -13.97
C ALA A 42 -12.16 -8.54 -13.11
N MET A 43 -12.16 -9.52 -12.19
CA MET A 43 -10.99 -9.85 -11.35
C MET A 43 -9.80 -10.40 -12.16
N VAL A 44 -10.05 -11.15 -13.23
CA VAL A 44 -8.97 -11.61 -14.13
C VAL A 44 -8.37 -10.43 -14.89
N LEU A 45 -9.21 -9.50 -15.36
CA LEU A 45 -8.75 -8.30 -16.05
C LEU A 45 -7.90 -7.41 -15.13
N THR A 46 -8.23 -7.29 -13.84
CA THR A 46 -7.43 -6.47 -12.91
C THR A 46 -6.00 -6.96 -12.74
N VAL A 47 -5.76 -8.27 -12.87
CA VAL A 47 -4.41 -8.86 -12.74
C VAL A 47 -3.71 -9.10 -14.09
N THR A 48 -4.35 -8.73 -15.21
CA THR A 48 -3.81 -8.98 -16.55
C THR A 48 -2.72 -7.95 -16.90
N PRO A 49 -1.45 -8.36 -17.16
CA PRO A 49 -0.31 -7.45 -17.36
C PRO A 49 -0.43 -6.47 -18.54
N SER A 50 -1.26 -6.76 -19.54
CA SER A 50 -1.44 -5.90 -20.72
C SER A 50 -2.39 -4.72 -20.52
N ILE A 51 -3.19 -4.70 -19.44
CA ILE A 51 -4.14 -3.61 -19.18
C ILE A 51 -3.44 -2.43 -18.53
N ALA A 52 -3.67 -1.21 -19.00
CA ALA A 52 -3.10 -0.01 -18.37
C ALA A 52 -3.59 0.17 -16.91
N ASN A 53 -2.78 0.83 -16.08
CA ASN A 53 -3.07 1.01 -14.64
C ASN A 53 -4.39 1.74 -14.36
N ARG A 54 -4.71 2.77 -15.15
CA ARG A 54 -5.96 3.54 -14.97
C ARG A 54 -7.22 2.68 -15.12
N PRO A 55 -7.44 1.95 -16.23
CA PRO A 55 -8.60 1.06 -16.34
C PRO A 55 -8.56 -0.11 -15.34
N ARG A 56 -7.38 -0.64 -14.98
CA ARG A 56 -7.27 -1.64 -13.90
C ARG A 56 -7.85 -1.14 -12.59
N PHE A 57 -7.49 0.07 -12.17
CA PHE A 57 -8.00 0.67 -10.93
C PHE A 57 -9.54 0.80 -10.95
N PHE A 58 -10.11 1.27 -12.06
CA PHE A 58 -11.56 1.38 -12.18
C PHE A 58 -12.27 0.02 -12.19
N LEU A 59 -11.68 -1.02 -12.78
CA LEU A 59 -12.22 -2.38 -12.69
C LEU A 59 -12.15 -2.91 -11.27
N MET A 60 -11.01 -2.72 -10.59
CA MET A 60 -10.76 -3.19 -9.23
C MET A 60 -11.72 -2.58 -8.22
N MET A 61 -12.03 -1.29 -8.33
CA MET A 61 -12.95 -0.60 -7.41
C MET A 61 -14.40 -0.64 -7.89
N GLY A 62 -14.61 -0.44 -9.18
CA GLY A 62 -15.94 -0.28 -9.76
C GLY A 62 -16.71 -1.58 -9.94
N ALA A 63 -16.03 -2.69 -10.29
CA ALA A 63 -16.74 -3.96 -10.51
C ALA A 63 -17.33 -4.53 -9.21
N PRO A 64 -16.60 -4.63 -8.08
CA PRO A 64 -17.18 -5.00 -6.78
C PRO A 64 -18.39 -4.15 -6.42
N PHE A 65 -18.31 -2.83 -6.59
CA PHE A 65 -19.42 -1.92 -6.29
C PHE A 65 -20.66 -2.19 -7.16
N LEU A 66 -20.50 -2.10 -8.48
CA LEU A 66 -21.63 -2.14 -9.42
C LEU A 66 -22.27 -3.53 -9.48
N LEU A 67 -21.46 -4.58 -9.61
CA LEU A 67 -21.98 -5.95 -9.67
C LEU A 67 -22.53 -6.40 -8.30
N GLY A 68 -21.91 -5.96 -7.20
CA GLY A 68 -22.44 -6.17 -5.85
C GLY A 68 -23.81 -5.53 -5.65
N LEU A 69 -24.00 -4.29 -6.10
CA LEU A 69 -25.29 -3.59 -6.06
C LEU A 69 -26.36 -4.34 -6.88
N VAL A 70 -26.04 -4.70 -8.13
CA VAL A 70 -26.96 -5.44 -9.01
C VAL A 70 -27.30 -6.81 -8.41
N PHE A 71 -26.32 -7.48 -7.79
CA PHE A 71 -26.53 -8.74 -7.09
C PHE A 71 -27.48 -8.59 -5.89
N SER A 72 -27.29 -7.55 -5.06
CA SER A 72 -28.20 -7.26 -3.94
C SER A 72 -29.63 -6.96 -4.42
N LEU A 73 -29.79 -6.21 -5.51
CA LEU A 73 -31.10 -5.98 -6.13
C LEU A 73 -31.73 -7.30 -6.60
N TRP A 74 -30.96 -8.20 -7.20
CA TRP A 74 -31.44 -9.53 -7.58
C TRP A 74 -31.89 -10.35 -6.35
N VAL A 75 -31.11 -10.37 -5.26
CA VAL A 75 -31.49 -11.06 -4.02
C VAL A 75 -32.84 -10.55 -3.49
N LEU A 76 -33.01 -9.23 -3.43
CA LEU A 76 -34.18 -8.57 -2.85
C LEU A 76 -35.43 -8.68 -3.73
N LEU A 77 -35.29 -8.60 -5.05
CA LEU A 77 -36.42 -8.44 -5.97
C LEU A 77 -36.71 -9.69 -6.81
N PHE A 78 -35.68 -10.35 -7.35
CA PHE A 78 -35.83 -11.31 -8.46
C PHE A 78 -35.42 -12.76 -8.13
N SER A 79 -34.92 -13.03 -6.92
CA SER A 79 -34.38 -14.34 -6.50
C SER A 79 -35.41 -15.47 -6.34
N ARG A 80 -36.71 -15.17 -6.34
CA ARG A 80 -37.84 -16.09 -6.01
C ARG A 80 -37.80 -16.66 -4.58
N LEU A 81 -36.90 -16.16 -3.72
CA LEU A 81 -36.86 -16.52 -2.30
C LEU A 81 -38.09 -15.98 -1.55
N ARG A 82 -38.40 -16.57 -0.39
CA ARG A 82 -39.41 -16.04 0.54
C ARG A 82 -38.92 -14.71 1.13
N TRP A 83 -39.82 -13.80 1.47
CA TRP A 83 -39.45 -12.49 2.01
C TRP A 83 -38.49 -12.56 3.22
N LYS A 84 -38.75 -13.48 4.16
CA LYS A 84 -37.88 -13.72 5.33
C LYS A 84 -36.46 -14.16 4.94
N GLU A 85 -36.32 -14.95 3.87
CA GLU A 85 -35.01 -15.39 3.37
C GLU A 85 -34.24 -14.23 2.73
N ARG A 86 -34.93 -13.38 1.97
CA ARG A 86 -34.33 -12.18 1.34
C ARG A 86 -33.83 -11.20 2.38
N LEU A 87 -34.67 -10.91 3.38
CA LEU A 87 -34.30 -10.01 4.48
C LEU A 87 -33.11 -10.57 5.26
N LEU A 88 -33.10 -11.88 5.57
CA LEU A 88 -31.99 -12.51 6.27
C LEU A 88 -30.68 -12.40 5.49
N LEU A 89 -30.69 -12.67 4.18
CA LEU A 89 -29.48 -12.57 3.35
C LEU A 89 -29.03 -11.11 3.17
N ALA A 90 -29.95 -10.16 3.07
CA ALA A 90 -29.62 -8.74 3.02
C ALA A 90 -28.98 -8.26 4.33
N VAL A 91 -29.57 -8.63 5.46
CA VAL A 91 -28.99 -8.34 6.79
C VAL A 91 -27.63 -9.01 6.94
N ALA A 92 -27.49 -10.28 6.55
CA ALA A 92 -26.21 -10.97 6.59
C ALA A 92 -25.15 -10.29 5.70
N GLY A 93 -25.53 -9.84 4.50
CA GLY A 93 -24.65 -9.12 3.59
C GLY A 93 -24.16 -7.76 4.12
N LEU A 94 -24.93 -7.10 4.99
CA LEU A 94 -24.54 -5.83 5.62
C LEU A 94 -23.84 -6.03 6.98
N ALA A 95 -24.33 -6.96 7.79
CA ALA A 95 -23.81 -7.18 9.14
C ALA A 95 -22.47 -7.93 9.12
N SER A 96 -22.28 -8.90 8.22
CA SER A 96 -21.05 -9.69 8.16
C SER A 96 -19.79 -8.85 7.91
N PRO A 97 -19.74 -7.94 6.90
CA PRO A 97 -18.58 -7.07 6.72
C PRO A 97 -18.37 -6.11 7.90
N ALA A 98 -19.44 -5.61 8.51
CA ALA A 98 -19.34 -4.74 9.69
C ALA A 98 -18.72 -5.48 10.89
N ILE A 99 -19.21 -6.69 11.19
CA ILE A 99 -18.68 -7.55 12.26
C ILE A 99 -17.21 -7.91 11.97
N ALA A 100 -16.90 -8.33 10.74
CA ALA A 100 -15.53 -8.65 10.36
C ALA A 100 -14.62 -7.43 10.51
N GLY A 101 -15.07 -6.23 10.10
CA GLY A 101 -14.30 -5.00 10.23
C GLY A 101 -14.07 -4.57 11.68
N MET A 102 -15.01 -4.86 12.59
CA MET A 102 -14.82 -4.63 14.03
C MET A 102 -13.79 -5.58 14.65
N LEU A 103 -13.74 -6.83 14.17
CA LEU A 103 -12.83 -7.86 14.68
C LEU A 103 -11.44 -7.82 14.04
N ALA A 104 -11.37 -7.37 12.79
CA ALA A 104 -10.14 -7.24 12.02
C ALA A 104 -9.22 -6.16 12.59
N VAL A 105 -7.94 -6.25 12.21
CA VAL A 105 -6.98 -5.19 12.53
C VAL A 105 -7.45 -3.89 11.87
N HIS A 106 -7.38 -2.79 12.61
CA HIS A 106 -7.80 -1.47 12.13
C HIS A 106 -6.73 -0.88 11.20
N GLU A 107 -6.64 -1.47 10.00
CA GLU A 107 -5.77 -1.01 8.90
C GLU A 107 -6.65 -0.63 7.71
N ASP A 108 -6.45 0.58 7.19
CA ASP A 108 -7.20 1.05 6.02
C ASP A 108 -6.88 0.23 4.76
N ALA A 109 -5.66 -0.32 4.68
CA ALA A 109 -5.25 -1.23 3.60
C ALA A 109 -6.12 -2.50 3.61
N LEU A 110 -6.39 -3.05 4.80
CA LEU A 110 -7.22 -4.25 4.95
C LEU A 110 -8.69 -3.94 4.63
N ARG A 111 -9.21 -2.78 5.05
CA ARG A 111 -10.57 -2.33 4.68
C ARG A 111 -10.75 -2.21 3.17
N THR A 112 -9.73 -1.70 2.49
CA THR A 112 -9.71 -1.62 1.02
C THR A 112 -9.72 -3.02 0.40
N ALA A 113 -8.90 -3.95 0.90
CA ALA A 113 -8.91 -5.35 0.45
C ALA A 113 -10.25 -6.07 0.74
N MET A 114 -10.85 -5.83 1.90
CA MET A 114 -12.18 -6.33 2.27
C MET A 114 -13.25 -5.90 1.26
N PHE A 115 -13.18 -4.67 0.76
CA PHE A 115 -14.07 -4.20 -0.29
C PHE A 115 -13.81 -4.90 -1.63
N ILE A 116 -12.54 -4.92 -2.08
CA ILE A 116 -12.15 -5.49 -3.38
C ILE A 116 -12.49 -6.99 -3.47
N TYR A 117 -12.17 -7.76 -2.42
CA TYR A 117 -12.25 -9.22 -2.43
C TYR A 117 -13.45 -9.77 -1.67
N GLY A 118 -13.92 -9.08 -0.62
CA GLY A 118 -15.01 -9.55 0.21
C GLY A 118 -16.36 -9.53 -0.51
N ILE A 119 -16.63 -8.54 -1.37
CA ILE A 119 -17.87 -8.49 -2.15
C ILE A 119 -17.94 -9.64 -3.19
N PRO A 120 -16.94 -9.86 -4.06
CA PRO A 120 -16.91 -11.03 -4.95
C PRO A 120 -17.08 -12.35 -4.20
N MET A 121 -16.38 -12.52 -3.08
CA MET A 121 -16.48 -13.70 -2.24
C MET A 121 -17.91 -13.85 -1.70
N ALA A 122 -18.52 -12.80 -1.14
CA ALA A 122 -19.87 -12.86 -0.60
C ALA A 122 -20.91 -13.21 -1.68
N MET A 123 -20.78 -12.66 -2.90
CA MET A 123 -21.63 -13.02 -4.04
C MET A 123 -21.50 -14.52 -4.38
N PHE A 124 -20.26 -15.02 -4.44
CA PHE A 124 -19.98 -16.41 -4.74
C PHE A 124 -20.51 -17.35 -3.65
N LEU A 125 -20.25 -17.06 -2.37
CA LEU A 125 -20.74 -17.84 -1.21
C LEU A 125 -22.27 -17.82 -1.11
N THR A 126 -22.90 -16.68 -1.44
CA THR A 126 -24.37 -16.58 -1.50
C THR A 126 -24.93 -17.50 -2.59
N THR A 127 -24.34 -17.44 -3.79
CA THR A 127 -24.79 -18.21 -4.96
C THR A 127 -24.61 -19.71 -4.74
N THR A 128 -23.42 -20.13 -4.31
CA THR A 128 -23.09 -21.53 -4.04
C THR A 128 -23.87 -22.09 -2.86
N GLY A 129 -24.02 -21.34 -1.77
CA GLY A 129 -24.81 -21.76 -0.61
C GLY A 129 -26.29 -21.98 -0.99
N LEU A 130 -26.89 -21.06 -1.74
CA LEU A 130 -28.27 -21.23 -2.22
C LEU A 130 -28.42 -22.40 -3.20
N ALA A 131 -27.41 -22.65 -4.05
CA ALA A 131 -27.39 -23.81 -4.93
C ALA A 131 -27.32 -25.12 -4.14
N ALA A 132 -26.39 -25.22 -3.18
CA ALA A 132 -26.13 -26.42 -2.38
C ALA A 132 -27.33 -26.82 -1.50
N TRP A 133 -28.07 -25.84 -0.98
CA TRP A 133 -29.23 -26.10 -0.10
C TRP A 133 -30.56 -25.72 -0.73
N ASN A 134 -30.69 -25.71 -2.05
CA ASN A 134 -31.89 -25.22 -2.73
C ASN A 134 -33.20 -25.92 -2.27
N SER A 135 -33.11 -27.19 -1.86
CA SER A 135 -34.22 -28.01 -1.34
C SER A 135 -34.47 -27.87 0.16
N SER A 136 -33.60 -27.18 0.91
CA SER A 136 -33.70 -27.06 2.37
C SER A 136 -34.52 -25.84 2.81
N THR A 137 -35.36 -26.02 3.83
CA THR A 137 -36.04 -24.91 4.54
C THR A 137 -35.06 -23.96 5.25
N LEU A 138 -33.84 -24.43 5.54
CA LEU A 138 -32.80 -23.68 6.26
C LEU A 138 -31.78 -23.02 5.32
N ARG A 139 -31.99 -23.07 4.00
CA ARG A 139 -31.02 -22.62 2.98
C ARG A 139 -30.47 -21.22 3.27
N ALA A 140 -31.34 -20.24 3.53
CA ALA A 140 -30.92 -18.87 3.79
C ALA A 140 -30.11 -18.72 5.08
N ARG A 141 -30.40 -19.52 6.13
CA ARG A 141 -29.63 -19.51 7.38
C ARG A 141 -28.25 -20.11 7.17
N LYS A 142 -28.15 -21.26 6.49
CA LYS A 142 -26.88 -21.90 6.17
C LYS A 142 -26.01 -21.01 5.27
N THR A 143 -26.61 -20.38 4.27
CA THR A 143 -25.95 -19.41 3.41
C THR A 143 -25.50 -18.17 4.20
N ALA A 144 -26.32 -17.62 5.09
CA ALA A 144 -25.93 -16.49 5.94
C ALA A 144 -24.73 -16.82 6.85
N VAL A 145 -24.69 -18.03 7.42
CA VAL A 145 -23.53 -18.51 8.19
C VAL A 145 -22.29 -18.60 7.30
N LEU A 146 -22.40 -19.09 6.08
CA LEU A 146 -21.28 -19.11 5.11
C LEU A 146 -20.76 -17.72 4.78
N ILE A 147 -21.66 -16.76 4.53
CA ILE A 147 -21.29 -15.37 4.29
C ILE A 147 -20.51 -14.82 5.49
N LEU A 148 -21.04 -15.03 6.70
CA LEU A 148 -20.38 -14.58 7.93
C LEU A 148 -19.00 -15.21 8.09
N LEU A 149 -18.87 -16.53 7.93
CA LEU A 149 -17.57 -17.23 8.03
C LEU A 149 -16.58 -16.74 6.96
N GLY A 150 -17.05 -16.48 5.74
CA GLY A 150 -16.25 -15.88 4.69
C GLY A 150 -15.70 -14.52 5.12
N TRP A 151 -16.55 -13.61 5.59
CA TRP A 151 -16.11 -12.29 6.07
C TRP A 151 -15.19 -12.38 7.30
N LEU A 152 -15.47 -13.28 8.23
CA LEU A 152 -14.63 -13.50 9.42
C LEU A 152 -13.21 -13.98 9.09
N SER A 153 -12.98 -14.55 7.90
CA SER A 153 -11.62 -14.89 7.45
C SER A 153 -10.70 -13.66 7.37
N PHE A 154 -11.24 -12.47 7.08
CA PHE A 154 -10.48 -11.22 7.09
C PHE A 154 -9.98 -10.83 8.49
N ALA A 155 -10.61 -11.33 9.56
CA ALA A 155 -10.15 -11.07 10.93
C ALA A 155 -8.89 -11.87 11.31
N LEU A 156 -8.51 -12.86 10.48
CA LEU A 156 -7.32 -13.69 10.65
C LEU A 156 -6.08 -13.14 9.94
N VAL A 157 -6.27 -12.14 9.07
CA VAL A 157 -5.20 -11.56 8.24
C VAL A 157 -5.03 -10.07 8.55
N ARG A 158 -3.86 -9.55 8.18
CA ARG A 158 -3.56 -8.12 8.09
C ARG A 158 -3.11 -7.81 6.66
N ASN A 159 -3.11 -6.54 6.27
CA ASN A 159 -2.68 -6.14 4.94
C ASN A 159 -1.52 -5.14 5.03
N ASN A 160 -0.31 -5.55 4.64
CA ASN A 160 0.88 -4.69 4.70
C ASN A 160 0.90 -3.59 3.64
N GLY A 161 -0.08 -3.56 2.74
CA GLY A 161 -0.18 -2.60 1.64
C GLY A 161 -0.48 -3.32 0.33
N PHE A 162 -0.16 -2.68 -0.77
CA PHE A 162 -0.32 -3.22 -2.12
C PHE A 162 1.02 -3.22 -2.83
N ILE A 163 1.34 -4.34 -3.46
CA ILE A 163 2.53 -4.44 -4.32
C ILE A 163 2.28 -3.72 -5.66
N GLY A 164 3.34 -3.50 -6.44
CA GLY A 164 3.30 -2.67 -7.67
C GLY A 164 2.33 -3.13 -8.77
N ASP A 165 1.72 -4.31 -8.65
CA ASP A 165 0.67 -4.82 -9.54
C ASP A 165 -0.74 -4.78 -8.91
N TYR A 166 -0.93 -3.97 -7.87
CA TYR A 166 -2.20 -3.75 -7.15
C TYR A 166 -2.74 -4.98 -6.39
N ARG A 167 -1.90 -5.99 -6.10
CA ARG A 167 -2.29 -7.08 -5.22
C ARG A 167 -2.06 -6.71 -3.75
N PRO A 168 -3.00 -7.01 -2.84
CA PRO A 168 -2.78 -6.79 -1.42
C PRO A 168 -1.75 -7.79 -0.90
N GLU A 169 -0.91 -7.34 0.02
CA GLU A 169 0.02 -8.19 0.74
C GLU A 169 -0.65 -8.72 2.02
N LEU A 170 -1.51 -9.72 1.85
CA LEU A 170 -2.21 -10.37 2.95
C LEU A 170 -1.27 -11.32 3.68
N VAL A 171 -1.04 -11.06 4.96
CA VAL A 171 -0.25 -11.91 5.84
C VAL A 171 -1.08 -12.28 7.08
N TRP A 172 -0.68 -13.33 7.80
CA TRP A 172 -1.38 -13.69 9.03
C TRP A 172 -1.30 -12.54 10.03
N ARG A 173 -2.40 -12.29 10.73
CA ARG A 173 -2.53 -11.20 11.70
C ARG A 173 -1.43 -11.22 12.77
N TRP A 174 -0.97 -12.41 13.13
CA TRP A 174 0.04 -12.68 14.16
C TRP A 174 1.45 -12.87 13.59
N SER A 175 1.64 -12.74 12.28
CA SER A 175 2.98 -12.74 11.69
C SER A 175 3.72 -11.47 12.12
N PRO A 176 5.02 -11.55 12.48
CA PRO A 176 5.82 -10.37 12.81
C PRO A 176 5.82 -9.32 11.69
N VAL A 177 5.76 -8.03 12.06
CA VAL A 177 5.86 -6.93 11.10
C VAL A 177 7.34 -6.72 10.78
N HIS A 178 7.72 -6.68 9.50
CA HIS A 178 9.13 -6.57 9.07
C HIS A 178 9.88 -5.44 9.78
N GLU A 179 9.28 -4.24 9.84
CA GLU A 179 9.89 -3.09 10.52
C GLU A 179 9.95 -3.20 12.05
N GLN A 180 9.18 -4.11 12.66
CA GLN A 180 9.23 -4.40 14.10
C GLN A 180 10.23 -5.51 14.42
N THR A 181 10.56 -6.36 13.44
CA THR A 181 11.59 -7.40 13.59
C THR A 181 12.99 -6.87 13.40
N LEU A 182 13.15 -5.75 12.70
CA LEU A 182 14.44 -5.11 12.51
C LEU A 182 14.84 -4.33 13.77
N PRO A 183 16.05 -4.56 14.32
CA PRO A 183 16.54 -3.74 15.42
C PRO A 183 16.74 -2.29 14.95
N PRO A 184 16.59 -1.30 15.85
CA PRO A 184 17.04 0.06 15.59
C PRO A 184 18.47 0.07 15.06
N LEU A 185 18.76 0.95 14.11
CA LEU A 185 20.12 1.11 13.65
C LEU A 185 20.93 1.90 14.69
N PRO A 186 22.20 1.52 14.94
CA PRO A 186 23.06 2.30 15.81
C PRO A 186 23.31 3.68 15.20
N ALA A 187 23.22 4.71 16.03
CA ALA A 187 23.69 6.04 15.67
C ALA A 187 25.22 6.01 15.52
N SER A 188 25.71 6.58 14.42
CA SER A 188 27.13 6.82 14.07
C SER A 188 28.15 6.09 14.96
N THR A 189 28.55 4.88 14.57
CA THR A 189 29.91 4.43 14.89
C THR A 189 30.77 4.90 13.74
N ALA A 190 31.52 5.97 13.95
CA ALA A 190 32.70 6.22 13.12
C ALA A 190 33.50 4.91 13.15
N VAL A 191 33.39 4.12 12.08
CA VAL A 191 34.32 3.03 11.86
C VAL A 191 35.65 3.75 11.75
N GLU A 192 36.52 3.56 12.74
CA GLU A 192 37.93 3.90 12.63
C GLU A 192 38.34 3.42 11.24
N THR A 193 38.55 4.38 10.34
CA THR A 193 39.20 4.12 9.06
C THR A 193 40.54 3.52 9.45
N ALA A 194 40.60 2.18 9.44
CA ALA A 194 41.86 1.48 9.47
C ALA A 194 42.65 2.09 8.31
N GLU A 195 43.74 2.78 8.66
CA GLU A 195 44.71 3.27 7.71
C GLU A 195 45.24 2.07 6.94
N THR A 196 44.58 1.73 5.84
CA THR A 196 45.13 0.80 4.86
C THR A 196 46.24 1.55 4.15
N SER A 197 47.44 1.41 4.71
CA SER A 197 48.71 1.80 4.14
C SER A 197 48.71 1.57 2.63
N ALA A 198 48.85 2.66 1.89
CA ALA A 198 48.93 2.68 0.44
C ALA A 198 50.06 1.76 -0.07
N ALA A 199 49.68 0.58 -0.56
CA ALA A 199 50.48 -0.15 -1.54
C ALA A 199 49.99 0.26 -2.92
N THR A 200 50.71 1.20 -3.54
CA THR A 200 50.51 1.65 -4.91
C THR A 200 50.61 0.47 -5.87
N THR A 201 49.48 -0.13 -6.22
CA THR A 201 49.33 -0.93 -7.42
C THR A 201 48.38 -0.17 -8.32
N SER A 202 48.96 0.58 -9.27
CA SER A 202 48.24 1.30 -10.30
C SER A 202 47.63 0.30 -11.29
N THR A 203 46.55 -0.37 -10.87
CA THR A 203 45.55 -0.87 -11.79
C THR A 203 44.57 0.29 -11.95
N ALA A 204 44.27 0.70 -13.18
CA ALA A 204 43.22 1.68 -13.45
C ALA A 204 41.86 1.06 -13.08
N GLU A 205 41.55 1.02 -11.79
CA GLU A 205 40.20 0.76 -11.30
C GLU A 205 39.34 1.91 -11.81
N GLN A 206 38.41 1.57 -12.70
CA GLN A 206 37.34 2.47 -13.07
C GLN A 206 36.62 2.84 -11.77
N THR A 207 36.79 4.07 -11.31
CA THR A 207 35.98 4.59 -10.21
C THR A 207 34.51 4.42 -10.63
N PRO A 208 33.69 3.69 -9.86
CA PRO A 208 32.30 3.47 -10.24
C PRO A 208 31.60 4.80 -10.50
N ALA A 209 30.74 4.83 -11.52
CA ALA A 209 30.04 6.06 -11.87
C ALA A 209 29.15 6.53 -10.71
N GLU A 210 29.38 7.76 -10.25
CA GLU A 210 28.60 8.40 -9.20
C GLU A 210 27.10 8.45 -9.56
N TRP A 211 26.22 8.27 -8.56
CA TRP A 211 24.78 8.36 -8.71
C TRP A 211 24.18 9.19 -7.57
N PRO A 212 24.49 10.49 -7.50
CA PRO A 212 24.35 11.27 -6.27
C PRO A 212 22.90 11.63 -5.90
N GLN A 213 21.91 11.39 -6.77
CA GLN A 213 20.54 11.83 -6.55
C GLN A 213 19.52 10.94 -7.28
N TYR A 214 18.23 11.17 -7.03
CA TYR A 214 17.14 10.49 -7.72
C TYR A 214 17.31 10.55 -9.25
N ARG A 215 17.26 9.38 -9.89
CA ARG A 215 17.46 9.22 -11.35
C ARG A 215 18.84 9.67 -11.87
N GLY A 216 19.86 9.69 -11.00
CA GLY A 216 21.26 9.81 -11.38
C GLY A 216 21.74 11.24 -11.61
N PRO A 217 22.99 11.41 -12.06
CA PRO A 217 23.66 12.72 -12.14
C PRO A 217 22.89 13.74 -12.99
N ALA A 218 22.27 13.30 -14.08
CA ALA A 218 21.47 14.14 -14.97
C ALA A 218 19.97 14.18 -14.62
N GLY A 219 19.50 13.35 -13.68
CA GLY A 219 18.10 13.23 -13.27
C GLY A 219 17.17 12.64 -14.33
N ASP A 220 17.69 12.03 -15.41
CA ASP A 220 16.89 11.37 -16.45
C ASP A 220 16.77 9.86 -16.27
N GLY A 221 17.56 9.25 -15.39
CA GLY A 221 17.56 7.81 -15.14
C GLY A 221 18.42 7.04 -16.13
N THR A 222 19.34 7.70 -16.82
CA THR A 222 20.29 7.04 -17.72
C THR A 222 21.57 6.67 -16.98
N ALA A 223 21.92 5.38 -17.01
CA ALA A 223 23.21 4.87 -16.56
C ALA A 223 24.17 4.67 -17.74
N PHE A 224 25.43 5.07 -17.55
CA PHE A 224 26.50 4.86 -18.53
C PHE A 224 27.44 3.77 -18.03
N GLY A 225 28.07 3.02 -18.95
CA GLY A 225 29.01 1.95 -18.59
C GLY A 225 28.36 0.67 -18.06
N GLY A 226 27.09 0.41 -18.43
CA GLY A 226 26.41 -0.85 -18.12
C GLY A 226 26.92 -2.05 -18.95
N PRO A 227 26.39 -3.26 -18.71
CA PRO A 227 26.78 -4.45 -19.45
C PRO A 227 26.40 -4.35 -20.94
N ASP A 228 27.19 -5.01 -21.80
CA ASP A 228 26.97 -5.04 -23.26
C ASP A 228 25.62 -5.65 -23.66
N SER A 229 25.04 -6.49 -22.79
CA SER A 229 23.72 -7.10 -22.97
C SER A 229 22.88 -6.98 -21.70
N LEU A 230 21.60 -6.72 -21.89
CA LEU A 230 20.57 -6.75 -20.83
C LEU A 230 19.75 -8.05 -20.88
N ASP A 231 20.23 -9.08 -21.59
CA ASP A 231 19.64 -10.41 -21.57
C ASP A 231 20.03 -11.14 -20.28
N TRP A 232 19.29 -10.86 -19.22
CA TRP A 232 19.46 -11.48 -17.91
C TRP A 232 19.15 -12.98 -17.87
N THR A 233 18.58 -13.55 -18.95
CA THR A 233 18.39 -15.00 -19.05
C THR A 233 19.66 -15.70 -19.50
N ALA A 234 20.40 -15.09 -20.43
CA ALA A 234 21.71 -15.57 -20.88
C ALA A 234 22.84 -15.16 -19.93
N GLN A 235 22.75 -13.97 -19.34
CA GLN A 235 23.75 -13.39 -18.44
C GLN A 235 23.11 -13.03 -17.11
N LYS A 236 22.75 -14.05 -16.32
CA LYS A 236 22.15 -13.84 -15.01
C LYS A 236 23.17 -13.14 -14.08
N PRO A 237 22.82 -12.01 -13.46
CA PRO A 237 23.71 -11.34 -12.52
C PRO A 237 23.88 -12.17 -11.25
N GLU A 238 25.10 -12.17 -10.72
CA GLU A 238 25.42 -12.78 -9.42
C GLU A 238 25.07 -11.81 -8.29
N ILE A 239 24.51 -12.33 -7.20
CA ILE A 239 24.27 -11.55 -5.99
C ILE A 239 25.61 -11.44 -5.24
N ILE A 240 26.17 -10.24 -5.18
CA ILE A 240 27.43 -9.98 -4.45
C ILE A 240 27.18 -9.95 -2.94
N TRP A 241 26.11 -9.26 -2.51
CA TRP A 241 25.66 -9.24 -1.13
C TRP A 241 24.16 -8.92 -1.06
N GLN A 242 23.56 -9.24 0.08
CA GLN A 242 22.17 -8.93 0.37
C GLN A 242 22.02 -8.67 1.88
N ILE A 243 21.30 -7.61 2.22
CA ILE A 243 21.00 -7.23 3.62
C ILE A 243 19.51 -6.94 3.76
N ASP A 244 19.01 -7.01 4.99
CA ASP A 244 17.67 -6.54 5.31
C ASP A 244 17.66 -5.02 5.53
N VAL A 245 16.72 -4.36 4.86
CA VAL A 245 16.44 -2.92 4.99
C VAL A 245 14.98 -2.75 5.39
N GLY A 246 14.69 -1.72 6.19
CA GLY A 246 13.34 -1.34 6.59
C GLY A 246 12.49 -0.87 5.41
N PRO A 247 11.15 -0.85 5.56
CA PRO A 247 10.26 -0.39 4.51
C PRO A 247 10.54 1.06 4.09
N ALA A 248 10.57 1.28 2.78
CA ALA A 248 10.71 2.58 2.13
C ALA A 248 10.35 2.49 0.65
N TRP A 249 10.19 3.65 0.02
CA TRP A 249 10.17 3.79 -1.44
C TRP A 249 11.33 4.66 -1.95
N SER A 250 12.24 5.04 -1.06
CA SER A 250 13.50 5.68 -1.40
C SER A 250 14.31 4.79 -2.34
N SER A 251 14.85 5.38 -3.40
CA SER A 251 15.95 4.78 -4.15
C SER A 251 17.25 4.93 -3.36
N PHE A 252 18.36 4.44 -3.91
CA PHE A 252 19.70 4.74 -3.42
C PHE A 252 20.33 5.90 -4.18
N ALA A 253 21.07 6.74 -3.45
CA ALA A 253 22.14 7.56 -3.99
C ALA A 253 23.48 6.84 -3.77
N PHE A 254 24.35 6.84 -4.77
CA PHE A 254 25.70 6.30 -4.69
C PHE A 254 26.71 7.44 -4.76
N SER A 255 27.56 7.56 -3.75
CA SER A 255 28.67 8.52 -3.77
C SER A 255 29.86 8.05 -2.95
N HIS A 256 31.08 8.20 -3.48
CA HIS A 256 32.34 7.86 -2.79
C HIS A 256 32.34 6.44 -2.16
N GLY A 257 31.80 5.44 -2.87
CA GLY A 257 31.70 4.06 -2.39
C GLY A 257 30.58 3.80 -1.36
N ARG A 258 29.70 4.79 -1.13
CA ARG A 258 28.60 4.73 -0.17
C ARG A 258 27.26 4.65 -0.87
N LEU A 259 26.37 3.83 -0.33
CA LEU A 259 24.96 3.76 -0.70
C LEU A 259 24.13 4.44 0.37
N LEU A 260 23.46 5.53 0.01
CA LEU A 260 22.58 6.29 0.90
C LEU A 260 21.11 6.10 0.51
N THR A 261 20.28 5.79 1.49
CA THR A 261 18.84 5.62 1.30
C THR A 261 18.10 6.06 2.57
N GLN A 262 16.77 6.02 2.52
CA GLN A 262 15.92 6.16 3.68
C GLN A 262 15.18 4.86 3.97
N GLU A 263 14.93 4.55 5.23
CA GLU A 263 14.16 3.38 5.67
C GLU A 263 13.38 3.67 6.95
N GLN A 264 12.37 2.88 7.28
CA GLN A 264 11.66 3.01 8.55
C GLN A 264 11.87 1.78 9.44
N ARG A 265 12.17 2.00 10.72
CA ARG A 265 12.25 0.94 11.73
C ARG A 265 11.53 1.38 12.99
N GLY A 266 10.51 0.61 13.39
CA GLY A 266 9.60 1.01 14.47
C GLY A 266 8.97 2.39 14.21
N ASP A 267 9.12 3.31 15.15
CA ASP A 267 8.53 4.65 15.09
C ASP A 267 9.43 5.73 14.46
N ALA A 268 10.59 5.33 13.91
CA ALA A 268 11.56 6.26 13.35
C ALA A 268 11.80 6.02 11.85
N GLU A 269 11.93 7.13 11.11
CA GLU A 269 12.50 7.16 9.77
C GLU A 269 14.01 7.35 9.91
N TYR A 270 14.77 6.59 9.15
CA TYR A 270 16.23 6.60 9.15
C TYR A 270 16.74 7.10 7.81
N ILE A 271 17.82 7.86 7.86
CA ILE A 271 18.72 8.07 6.73
C ILE A 271 19.92 7.18 6.99
N SER A 272 20.10 6.16 6.15
CA SER A 272 21.07 5.08 6.33
C SER A 272 22.15 5.15 5.27
N CYS A 273 23.40 4.96 5.67
CA CYS A 273 24.55 4.87 4.78
C CYS A 273 25.19 3.50 4.90
N TYR A 274 25.32 2.81 3.77
CA TYR A 274 25.93 1.50 3.65
C TYR A 274 27.17 1.54 2.77
N SER A 275 28.11 0.62 2.99
CA SER A 275 29.18 0.34 2.05
C SER A 275 28.60 -0.27 0.78
N ALA A 276 28.96 0.26 -0.40
CA ALA A 276 28.54 -0.31 -1.67
C ALA A 276 29.14 -1.70 -1.94
N ASP A 277 30.33 -1.98 -1.37
CA ASP A 277 31.05 -3.23 -1.63
C ASP A 277 30.56 -4.39 -0.77
N SER A 278 29.98 -4.10 0.40
CA SER A 278 29.63 -5.14 1.38
C SER A 278 28.21 -5.06 1.94
N GLY A 279 27.49 -3.95 1.71
CA GLY A 279 26.21 -3.68 2.38
C GLY A 279 26.34 -3.40 3.89
N GLN A 280 27.56 -3.30 4.43
CA GLN A 280 27.77 -2.99 5.84
C GLN A 280 27.27 -1.58 6.16
N LEU A 281 26.50 -1.43 7.23
CA LEU A 281 26.11 -0.12 7.75
C LEU A 281 27.36 0.67 8.17
N LEU A 282 27.53 1.86 7.61
CA LEU A 282 28.60 2.80 7.97
C LEU A 282 28.12 3.80 9.02
N TRP A 283 26.94 4.38 8.82
CA TRP A 283 26.27 5.24 9.80
C TRP A 283 24.76 5.28 9.53
N SER A 284 24.01 5.73 10.53
CA SER A 284 22.60 6.07 10.38
C SER A 284 22.24 7.32 11.19
N HIS A 285 21.27 8.07 10.70
CA HIS A 285 20.56 9.14 11.42
C HIS A 285 19.09 8.75 11.55
N ALA A 286 18.46 9.07 12.68
CA ALA A 286 17.08 8.70 12.98
C ALA A 286 16.25 9.93 13.34
N ASP A 287 15.10 10.08 12.68
CA ASP A 287 14.07 11.04 13.03
C ASP A 287 12.84 10.28 13.55
N THR A 288 12.31 10.67 14.73
CA THR A 288 11.12 10.01 15.32
C THR A 288 9.85 10.49 14.60
N ALA A 289 9.67 10.00 13.37
CA ALA A 289 8.76 10.58 12.39
C ALA A 289 8.04 9.53 11.54
N ARG A 290 7.48 8.49 12.17
CA ARG A 290 6.77 7.39 11.47
C ARG A 290 5.74 7.88 10.43
N PHE A 291 5.91 7.40 9.20
CA PHE A 291 4.96 7.57 8.10
C PHE A 291 4.37 6.23 7.65
N VAL A 292 3.06 6.23 7.39
CA VAL A 292 2.34 5.09 6.84
C VAL A 292 1.12 5.59 6.07
N GLU A 293 0.87 5.02 4.89
CA GLU A 293 -0.39 5.21 4.19
C GLU A 293 -0.95 3.89 3.63
N VAL A 294 -2.19 3.96 3.13
CA VAL A 294 -3.08 2.83 2.86
C VAL A 294 -2.59 1.88 1.76
N VAL A 295 -1.94 2.42 0.74
CA VAL A 295 -1.67 1.70 -0.51
C VAL A 295 -0.22 1.26 -0.57
N SER A 296 0.73 2.15 -0.29
CA SER A 296 2.17 1.90 -0.39
C SER A 296 2.83 1.55 0.95
N GLY A 297 2.07 1.53 2.06
CA GLY A 297 2.49 1.00 3.35
C GLY A 297 3.39 1.94 4.16
N ALA A 298 4.31 1.38 4.93
CA ALA A 298 5.21 2.12 5.83
C ALA A 298 6.38 2.81 5.10
N GLY A 299 6.88 3.91 5.70
CA GLY A 299 8.22 4.44 5.47
C GLY A 299 8.37 5.61 4.50
N PRO A 300 9.57 6.20 4.42
CA PRO A 300 9.82 7.40 3.63
C PRO A 300 9.77 7.13 2.12
N ARG A 301 9.50 8.19 1.33
CA ARG A 301 9.29 8.09 -0.12
C ARG A 301 10.34 8.81 -0.98
N SER A 302 10.93 9.88 -0.45
CA SER A 302 11.98 10.64 -1.14
C SER A 302 13.30 9.88 -1.16
N THR A 303 14.11 10.12 -2.20
CA THR A 303 15.50 9.63 -2.32
C THR A 303 16.48 10.73 -1.88
N PRO A 304 17.51 10.44 -1.08
CA PRO A 304 18.52 11.44 -0.73
C PRO A 304 19.28 12.00 -1.94
N ALA A 305 19.81 13.21 -1.80
CA ALA A 305 20.76 13.79 -2.73
C ALA A 305 22.10 14.06 -2.02
N VAL A 306 23.21 13.88 -2.73
CA VAL A 306 24.57 14.03 -2.19
C VAL A 306 25.34 15.06 -3.00
N GLN A 307 25.91 16.06 -2.33
CA GLN A 307 26.84 16.97 -2.97
C GLN A 307 27.78 17.61 -1.95
N GLY A 308 29.08 17.66 -2.27
CA GLY A 308 30.07 18.41 -1.49
C GLY A 308 30.20 17.92 -0.04
N GLY A 309 30.14 16.60 0.19
CA GLY A 309 30.23 16.00 1.51
C GLY A 309 28.95 16.13 2.35
N ARG A 310 27.83 16.50 1.73
CA ARG A 310 26.53 16.70 2.38
C ARG A 310 25.46 15.80 1.78
N VAL A 311 24.55 15.33 2.62
CA VAL A 311 23.41 14.49 2.28
C VAL A 311 22.14 15.25 2.61
N PHE A 312 21.30 15.45 1.61
CA PHE A 312 20.01 16.14 1.73
C PHE A 312 18.90 15.12 1.61
N ALA A 313 18.00 15.06 2.59
CA ALA A 313 17.01 14.01 2.70
C ALA A 313 15.73 14.55 3.35
N VAL A 314 14.57 14.18 2.83
CA VAL A 314 13.27 14.55 3.40
C VAL A 314 12.46 13.30 3.74
N GLY A 315 12.02 13.21 4.99
CA GLY A 315 11.19 12.13 5.50
C GLY A 315 9.74 12.21 4.99
N GLY A 316 8.97 11.13 5.13
CA GLY A 316 7.58 11.09 4.67
C GLY A 316 6.68 12.14 5.33
N ARG A 317 7.05 12.60 6.53
CA ARG A 317 6.36 13.64 7.30
C ARG A 317 6.87 15.07 7.07
N GLY A 318 7.91 15.26 6.26
CA GLY A 318 8.42 16.60 5.91
C GLY A 318 9.53 17.13 6.80
N LEU A 319 10.21 16.26 7.56
CA LEU A 319 11.49 16.62 8.18
C LEU A 319 12.57 16.58 7.10
N PHE A 320 13.14 17.74 6.79
CA PHE A 320 14.16 17.92 5.78
C PHE A 320 15.51 18.17 6.44
N SER A 321 16.42 17.22 6.31
CA SER A 321 17.70 17.18 7.00
C SER A 321 18.86 17.35 6.02
N CYS A 322 19.87 18.13 6.42
CA CYS A 322 21.20 18.08 5.84
C CYS A 322 22.14 17.40 6.82
N LEU A 323 22.76 16.30 6.38
CA LEU A 323 23.71 15.54 7.15
C LEU A 323 25.10 15.63 6.52
N SER A 324 26.13 15.43 7.34
CA SER A 324 27.49 15.13 6.91
C SER A 324 27.53 13.74 6.28
N GLU A 325 28.08 13.63 5.06
CA GLU A 325 28.19 12.35 4.33
C GLU A 325 29.12 11.35 5.03
N THR A 326 30.09 11.83 5.81
CA THR A 326 31.12 10.98 6.42
C THR A 326 30.61 10.21 7.63
N ASP A 327 29.82 10.87 8.49
CA ASP A 327 29.46 10.39 9.83
C ASP A 327 27.96 10.48 10.14
N GLY A 328 27.14 11.02 9.22
CA GLY A 328 25.70 11.17 9.39
C GLY A 328 25.28 12.28 10.35
N LYS A 329 26.21 13.15 10.78
CA LYS A 329 25.88 14.23 11.73
C LYS A 329 24.98 15.28 11.08
N VAL A 330 23.92 15.66 11.77
CA VAL A 330 23.04 16.77 11.36
C VAL A 330 23.82 18.09 11.32
N LEU A 331 23.80 18.74 10.16
CA LEU A 331 24.36 20.07 9.93
C LEU A 331 23.30 21.16 10.09
N TRP A 332 22.11 20.92 9.53
CA TRP A 332 20.91 21.74 9.71
C TRP A 332 19.66 20.90 9.38
N GLN A 333 18.49 21.33 9.84
CA GLN A 333 17.22 20.63 9.63
C GLN A 333 16.05 21.64 9.58
N HIS A 334 15.04 21.34 8.76
CA HIS A 334 13.76 22.04 8.68
C HIS A 334 12.59 21.10 8.90
N ASP A 335 11.54 21.58 9.55
CA ASP A 335 10.23 20.92 9.63
C ASP A 335 9.24 21.67 8.74
N PHE A 336 8.87 21.06 7.60
CA PHE A 336 7.96 21.70 6.64
C PHE A 336 6.56 21.92 7.21
N VAL A 337 6.09 21.06 8.10
CA VAL A 337 4.78 21.22 8.75
C VAL A 337 4.83 22.40 9.71
N ALA A 338 5.88 22.49 10.53
CA ALA A 338 6.00 23.54 11.54
C ALA A 338 6.38 24.92 10.98
N GLU A 339 7.29 24.98 10.00
CA GLU A 339 7.85 26.24 9.50
C GLU A 339 7.11 26.80 8.28
N TYR A 340 6.51 25.91 7.47
CA TYR A 340 5.90 26.27 6.18
C TYR A 340 4.38 26.06 6.14
N ASP A 341 3.76 25.65 7.26
CA ASP A 341 2.32 25.35 7.34
C ASP A 341 1.90 24.30 6.28
N ALA A 342 2.80 23.36 5.99
CA ALA A 342 2.54 22.29 5.05
C ALA A 342 1.64 21.23 5.69
N SER A 343 0.68 20.71 4.92
CA SER A 343 -0.01 19.48 5.31
C SER A 343 0.82 18.27 4.88
N ILE A 344 0.76 17.17 5.62
CA ILE A 344 1.42 15.92 5.21
C ILE A 344 0.67 15.38 3.97
N PRO A 345 1.33 15.20 2.81
CA PRO A 345 0.67 14.69 1.62
C PRO A 345 0.15 13.25 1.84
N MET A 346 -0.87 12.85 1.08
CA MET A 346 -1.41 11.47 1.15
C MET A 346 -0.32 10.42 0.95
N TRP A 347 0.63 10.69 0.06
CA TRP A 347 1.78 9.81 -0.21
C TRP A 347 3.06 10.24 0.52
N GLY A 348 2.96 11.15 1.49
CA GLY A 348 4.12 11.75 2.13
C GLY A 348 4.89 12.68 1.21
N PHE A 349 5.96 13.29 1.73
CA PHE A 349 6.87 14.10 0.92
C PHE A 349 7.74 13.20 0.02
N SER A 350 7.28 13.00 -1.21
CA SER A 350 7.89 12.08 -2.18
C SER A 350 8.83 12.75 -3.18
N GLY A 351 8.74 14.07 -3.33
CA GLY A 351 9.64 14.84 -4.19
C GLY A 351 11.05 14.84 -3.60
N SER A 352 12.03 14.34 -4.36
CA SER A 352 13.41 14.27 -3.88
C SER A 352 14.10 15.63 -3.96
N PRO A 353 15.02 15.95 -3.04
CA PRO A 353 15.87 17.12 -3.18
C PRO A 353 16.75 16.98 -4.42
N ILE A 354 17.00 18.11 -5.08
CA ILE A 354 18.06 18.25 -6.07
C ILE A 354 19.03 19.31 -5.61
N VAL A 355 20.29 19.17 -5.99
CA VAL A 355 21.30 20.20 -5.71
C VAL A 355 21.77 20.84 -7.00
N VAL A 356 21.69 22.16 -7.05
CA VAL A 356 22.03 22.98 -8.20
C VAL A 356 22.94 24.09 -7.72
N ASP A 357 24.21 24.04 -8.13
CA ASP A 357 25.27 24.92 -7.63
C ASP A 357 25.41 24.82 -6.10
N ASN A 358 25.05 25.86 -5.34
CA ASN A 358 25.03 25.83 -3.88
C ASN A 358 23.62 25.79 -3.27
N LEU A 359 22.59 25.51 -4.10
CA LEU A 359 21.19 25.52 -3.68
C LEU A 359 20.62 24.11 -3.66
N VAL A 360 19.91 23.78 -2.59
CA VAL A 360 19.11 22.56 -2.50
C VAL A 360 17.66 22.92 -2.72
N ILE A 361 17.02 22.30 -3.71
CA ILE A 361 15.69 22.67 -4.19
C ILE A 361 14.75 21.49 -4.04
N LEU A 362 13.59 21.71 -3.40
CA LEU A 362 12.54 20.70 -3.22
C LEU A 362 11.18 21.33 -2.94
N PHE A 363 10.12 20.55 -3.14
CA PHE A 363 8.77 20.96 -2.78
C PHE A 363 8.57 20.85 -1.27
N THR A 364 8.24 21.98 -0.66
CA THR A 364 7.94 22.14 0.77
C THR A 364 6.45 21.99 1.07
N GLY A 365 5.58 22.09 0.06
CA GLY A 365 4.14 21.82 0.19
C GLY A 365 3.35 22.85 1.01
N GLY A 366 3.98 23.96 1.40
CA GLY A 366 3.34 25.08 2.09
C GLY A 366 2.42 25.88 1.18
N ALA A 367 1.44 26.56 1.78
CA ALA A 367 0.49 27.40 1.05
C ALA A 367 1.14 28.70 0.52
N GLY A 368 0.54 29.28 -0.52
CA GLY A 368 1.02 30.53 -1.11
C GLY A 368 2.42 30.37 -1.72
N ASP A 369 3.34 31.27 -1.39
CA ASP A 369 4.71 31.32 -1.91
C ASP A 369 5.67 30.31 -1.27
N LYS A 370 5.15 29.31 -0.55
CA LYS A 370 5.91 28.29 0.18
C LYS A 370 5.76 26.88 -0.41
N GLY A 371 5.42 26.76 -1.69
CA GLY A 371 5.19 25.47 -2.33
C GLY A 371 6.48 24.79 -2.77
N LEU A 372 7.41 25.57 -3.33
CA LEU A 372 8.72 25.16 -3.80
C LEU A 372 9.77 26.10 -3.20
N ALA A 373 10.83 25.56 -2.63
CA ALA A 373 11.86 26.37 -1.97
C ALA A 373 13.26 25.96 -2.39
N ALA A 374 14.17 26.93 -2.36
CA ALA A 374 15.60 26.71 -2.44
C ALA A 374 16.29 27.19 -1.16
N PHE A 375 17.11 26.30 -0.62
CA PHE A 375 17.89 26.50 0.58
C PHE A 375 19.37 26.58 0.22
N ASP A 376 20.12 27.42 0.92
CA ASP A 376 21.57 27.41 0.85
C ASP A 376 22.08 26.08 1.40
N SER A 377 22.89 25.36 0.62
CA SER A 377 23.30 23.98 0.94
C SER A 377 24.11 23.86 2.23
N THR A 378 24.75 24.96 2.66
CA THR A 378 25.69 24.97 3.78
C THR A 378 25.01 25.43 5.06
N SER A 379 24.23 26.51 4.99
CA SER A 379 23.59 27.13 6.16
C SER A 379 22.16 26.65 6.39
N GLY A 380 21.50 26.08 5.38
CA GLY A 380 20.06 25.81 5.42
C GLY A 380 19.21 27.07 5.28
N ALA A 381 19.80 28.25 5.09
CA ALA A 381 19.02 29.48 4.97
C ALA A 381 18.13 29.45 3.70
N LEU A 382 16.87 29.83 3.84
CA LEU A 382 15.97 30.01 2.71
C LEU A 382 16.51 31.13 1.79
N VAL A 383 16.75 30.81 0.51
CA VAL A 383 17.25 31.77 -0.49
C VAL A 383 16.11 32.34 -1.31
N TRP A 384 15.21 31.48 -1.78
CA TRP A 384 13.98 31.88 -2.46
C TRP A 384 12.89 30.82 -2.26
N SER A 385 11.64 31.24 -2.41
CA SER A 385 10.48 30.35 -2.43
C SER A 385 9.47 30.81 -3.47
N LEU A 386 8.68 29.87 -3.99
CA LEU A 386 7.70 30.09 -5.04
C LEU A 386 6.40 29.36 -4.72
N GLU A 387 5.31 29.90 -5.26
CA GLU A 387 4.03 29.20 -5.29
C GLU A 387 4.12 27.94 -6.16
N SER A 388 3.50 26.88 -5.68
CA SER A 388 3.30 25.63 -6.42
C SER A 388 1.82 25.32 -6.49
N ALA A 389 1.37 24.66 -7.55
CA ALA A 389 0.00 24.22 -7.71
C ALA A 389 -0.33 23.07 -6.74
N GLY A 390 -0.53 23.40 -5.46
CA GLY A 390 -0.85 22.45 -4.40
C GLY A 390 0.23 21.41 -4.12
N MET A 391 -0.20 20.30 -3.51
CA MET A 391 0.64 19.14 -3.19
C MET A 391 1.26 18.54 -4.45
N ASN A 392 2.59 18.43 -4.48
CA ASN A 392 3.32 17.86 -5.61
C ASN A 392 4.24 16.72 -5.17
N TYR A 393 4.29 15.66 -5.98
CA TYR A 393 5.11 14.46 -5.78
C TYR A 393 6.29 14.39 -6.76
N THR A 394 6.50 15.44 -7.56
CA THR A 394 7.59 15.50 -8.53
C THR A 394 8.90 15.91 -7.88
N THR A 395 10.00 15.39 -8.41
CA THR A 395 11.34 15.91 -8.14
C THR A 395 11.62 17.03 -9.14
N PRO A 396 11.93 18.28 -8.70
CA PRO A 396 12.32 19.34 -9.61
C PRO A 396 13.51 18.91 -10.46
N ARG A 397 13.63 19.43 -11.69
CA ARG A 397 14.78 19.14 -12.54
C ARG A 397 15.30 20.40 -13.21
N PRO A 398 16.62 20.67 -13.18
CA PRO A 398 17.19 21.74 -13.98
C PRO A 398 17.04 21.42 -15.48
N LEU A 399 16.72 22.45 -16.27
CA LEU A 399 16.57 22.36 -17.72
C LEU A 399 17.17 23.61 -18.36
N THR A 400 17.74 23.49 -19.55
CA THR A 400 18.16 24.63 -20.35
C THR A 400 17.19 24.84 -21.50
N LEU A 401 16.52 26.00 -21.54
CA LEU A 401 15.61 26.39 -22.63
C LEU A 401 16.13 27.67 -23.28
N GLY A 402 16.40 27.64 -24.59
CA GLY A 402 16.91 28.82 -25.32
C GLY A 402 18.21 29.39 -24.75
N GLY A 403 19.07 28.53 -24.16
CA GLY A 403 20.31 28.95 -23.50
C GLY A 403 20.16 29.49 -22.08
N GLN A 404 18.92 29.60 -21.57
CA GLN A 404 18.64 29.99 -20.19
C GLN A 404 18.45 28.77 -19.29
N ARG A 405 19.04 28.81 -18.10
CA ARG A 405 18.80 27.81 -17.06
C ARG A 405 17.43 28.06 -16.43
N CYS A 406 16.61 27.05 -16.44
CA CYS A 406 15.27 27.02 -15.88
C CYS A 406 15.12 25.82 -14.94
N LEU A 407 14.10 25.86 -14.10
CA LEU A 407 13.69 24.72 -13.31
C LEU A 407 12.37 24.19 -13.87
N ARG A 408 12.33 22.89 -14.18
CA ARG A 408 11.11 22.19 -14.53
C ARG A 408 10.55 21.56 -13.26
N SER A 409 9.40 22.06 -12.82
CA SER A 409 8.57 21.52 -11.75
C SER A 409 7.58 20.50 -12.29
#